data_AF-A0A8K0GFK2-F1
#
_entry.id   AF-A0A8K0GFK2-F1
#
_cell.length_a   1.000
_cell.length_b   1.000
_cell.length_c   1.000
_cell.angle_alpha   90.00
_cell.angle_beta   90.00
_cell.angle_gamma   90.00
#
_symmetry.space_group_name_H-M   'P 1'
#
loop_
_entity.id
_entity.type
_entity.pdbx_description
1 polymer ?
#
loop_
_entity_poly.entity_id
_entity_poly.type
_entity_poly.pdbx_seq_one_letter_code
_entity_poly.pdbx_strand_id
1 'polypeptide(L)'
;MNSFKFLILLLPFFFPYCQNIPNEDLEYCNSPNGNTGICILITDCPPLDNFLREHPKTDENINYIKQFHCGFQGKTPKACCTLEDYNDISEEESTFRYDLMDVKSGNPSKIKMSNQKNFLY
;
A
#
# COMPACT_ATOMS: atom_id res chain seq x y z
N MET A 1 35.65 43.33 28.89
CA MET A 1 35.60 41.86 28.73
C MET A 1 34.23 41.54 28.18
N ASN A 2 34.22 41.35 26.88
CA ASN A 2 33.03 41.25 26.05
C ASN A 2 32.64 39.76 25.87
N SER A 3 31.42 39.56 25.37
CA SER A 3 31.11 38.53 24.36
C SER A 3 30.55 37.16 24.75
N PHE A 4 29.88 36.96 25.90
CA PHE A 4 29.12 35.71 26.13
C PHE A 4 27.60 35.86 26.28
N LYS A 5 27.04 37.06 26.14
CA LYS A 5 25.59 37.30 26.25
C LYS A 5 24.82 37.24 24.93
N PHE A 6 25.50 37.12 23.79
CA PHE A 6 24.86 37.08 22.47
C PHE A 6 24.74 35.67 21.86
N LEU A 7 25.39 34.65 22.44
CA LEU A 7 25.45 33.30 21.86
C LEU A 7 24.17 32.46 22.11
N ILE A 8 23.30 32.88 23.03
CA ILE A 8 22.02 32.21 23.32
C ILE A 8 20.86 32.79 22.50
N LEU A 9 21.01 34.00 21.92
CA LEU A 9 19.96 34.64 21.11
C LEU A 9 19.88 34.12 19.66
N LEU A 10 20.80 33.24 19.24
CA LEU A 10 20.73 32.55 17.94
C LEU A 10 20.16 31.11 18.04
N LEU A 11 19.83 30.65 19.25
CA LEU A 11 19.23 29.33 19.51
C LEU A 11 17.70 29.30 19.76
N PRO A 12 16.88 30.31 19.39
CA PRO A 12 15.45 30.09 19.17
C PRO A 12 15.10 30.07 17.67
N PHE A 13 16.08 30.08 16.76
CA PHE A 13 15.86 29.98 15.31
C PHE A 13 16.08 28.57 14.73
N PHE A 14 16.66 27.63 15.49
CA PHE A 14 16.96 26.29 14.99
C PHE A 14 15.94 25.20 15.35
N PHE A 15 14.92 25.50 16.15
CA PHE A 15 13.83 24.55 16.41
C PHE A 15 12.46 25.22 16.66
N PRO A 16 11.85 25.95 15.70
CA PRO A 16 10.42 26.19 15.71
C PRO A 16 9.71 25.48 14.56
N TYR A 17 10.17 24.27 14.19
CA TYR A 17 9.51 23.47 13.17
C TYR A 17 9.54 21.98 13.54
N CYS A 18 9.05 21.61 14.73
CA CYS A 18 8.32 20.35 14.81
C CYS A 18 7.01 20.59 14.04
N GLN A 19 7.11 20.49 12.71
CA GLN A 19 5.96 20.56 11.83
C GLN A 19 5.04 19.41 12.22
N ASN A 20 3.74 19.70 12.36
CA ASN A 20 2.71 18.69 12.48
C ASN A 20 2.80 17.81 11.21
N ILE A 21 3.39 16.63 11.34
CA ILE A 21 3.25 15.59 10.33
C ILE A 21 1.78 15.16 10.46
N PRO A 22 0.92 15.35 9.45
CA PRO A 22 -0.35 14.64 9.45
C PRO A 22 0.02 13.17 9.46
N ASN A 23 -0.22 12.49 10.59
CA ASN A 23 -0.17 11.05 10.59
C ASN A 23 -1.17 10.62 9.52
N GLU A 24 -0.69 10.00 8.44
CA GLU A 24 -1.58 9.18 7.64
C GLU A 24 -1.92 7.99 8.53
N ASP A 25 -2.92 8.20 9.39
CA ASP A 25 -3.48 7.15 10.23
C ASP A 25 -4.02 6.10 9.26
N LEU A 26 -3.24 5.03 9.06
CA LEU A 26 -3.65 3.89 8.27
C LEU A 26 -4.91 3.31 8.91
N GLU A 27 -6.04 3.48 8.23
CA GLU A 27 -7.32 2.97 8.68
C GLU A 27 -7.43 1.48 8.32
N TYR A 28 -7.29 0.62 9.33
CA TYR A 28 -7.46 -0.82 9.17
C TYR A 28 -8.94 -1.22 9.15
N CYS A 29 -9.24 -2.28 8.41
CA CYS A 29 -10.59 -2.83 8.28
C CYS A 29 -10.53 -4.36 8.17
N ASN A 30 -11.69 -5.02 8.28
CA ASN A 30 -11.83 -6.44 7.99
C ASN A 30 -12.72 -6.61 6.76
N SER A 31 -12.27 -7.41 5.80
CA SER A 31 -13.08 -7.77 4.63
C SER A 31 -14.30 -8.61 5.04
N PRO A 32 -15.30 -8.76 4.16
CA PRO A 32 -16.43 -9.68 4.39
C PRO A 32 -16.00 -11.12 4.71
N ASN A 33 -14.83 -11.52 4.21
CA ASN A 33 -14.25 -12.85 4.44
C ASN A 33 -13.49 -12.96 5.78
N GLY A 34 -13.39 -11.87 6.55
CA GLY A 34 -12.69 -11.82 7.84
C GLY A 34 -11.20 -11.51 7.74
N ASN A 35 -10.69 -11.19 6.55
CA ASN A 35 -9.27 -10.91 6.34
C ASN A 35 -8.95 -9.44 6.66
N THR A 36 -7.84 -9.21 7.35
CA THR A 36 -7.41 -7.86 7.70
C THR A 36 -6.89 -7.12 6.47
N GLY A 37 -7.36 -5.89 6.28
CA GLY A 37 -7.00 -5.03 5.17
C GLY A 37 -6.87 -3.57 5.56
N ILE A 38 -6.67 -2.72 4.54
CA ILE A 38 -6.59 -1.27 4.65
C ILE A 38 -7.77 -0.62 3.94
N CYS A 39 -8.31 0.43 4.55
CA CYS A 39 -9.46 1.15 4.04
C CYS A 39 -9.00 2.28 3.11
N ILE A 40 -8.93 1.99 1.81
CA ILE A 40 -8.42 2.89 0.75
C ILE A 40 -9.51 3.20 -0.28
N LEU A 41 -9.25 4.12 -1.22
CA LEU A 41 -10.19 4.37 -2.30
C LEU A 41 -10.46 3.09 -3.10
N ILE A 42 -11.69 2.89 -3.54
CA ILE A 42 -12.04 1.70 -4.33
C ILE A 42 -11.21 1.59 -5.62
N THR A 43 -10.81 2.72 -6.20
CA THR A 43 -9.95 2.80 -7.39
C THR A 43 -8.50 2.39 -7.11
N ASP A 44 -8.09 2.43 -5.84
CA ASP A 44 -6.74 2.08 -5.41
C ASP A 44 -6.65 0.62 -4.94
N CYS A 45 -7.77 -0.11 -4.95
CA CYS A 45 -7.83 -1.54 -4.70
C CYS A 45 -8.02 -2.30 -6.03
N PRO A 46 -6.95 -2.87 -6.62
CA PRO A 46 -7.00 -3.36 -7.98
C PRO A 46 -8.10 -4.38 -8.31
N PRO A 47 -8.43 -5.39 -7.46
CA PRO A 47 -9.48 -6.34 -7.84
C PRO A 47 -10.86 -5.71 -7.89
N LEU A 48 -11.16 -4.79 -6.97
CA LEU A 48 -12.45 -4.10 -6.94
C LEU A 48 -12.55 -3.05 -8.07
N ASP A 49 -11.43 -2.38 -8.38
CA ASP A 49 -11.31 -1.45 -9.49
C ASP A 49 -11.43 -2.15 -10.85
N ASN A 50 -10.79 -3.31 -11.03
CA ASN A 50 -10.95 -4.19 -12.19
C ASN A 50 -12.40 -4.67 -12.31
N PHE A 51 -12.99 -5.15 -11.21
CA PHE A 51 -14.38 -5.60 -11.21
C PHE A 51 -15.33 -4.49 -11.67
N LEU A 52 -15.16 -3.25 -11.19
CA LEU A 52 -15.95 -2.09 -11.61
C LEU A 52 -15.81 -1.73 -13.09
N ARG A 53 -14.64 -1.99 -13.70
CA ARG A 53 -14.39 -1.76 -15.12
C ARG A 53 -14.99 -2.84 -16.01
N GLU A 54 -14.84 -4.09 -15.60
CA GLU A 54 -15.21 -5.26 -16.40
C GLU A 54 -16.70 -5.58 -16.32
N HIS A 55 -17.33 -5.27 -15.20
CA HIS A 55 -18.71 -5.67 -14.95
C HIS A 55 -19.68 -4.49 -15.13
N PRO A 56 -20.86 -4.72 -15.75
CA PRO A 56 -21.90 -3.72 -15.84
C PRO A 56 -22.43 -3.36 -14.44
N LYS A 57 -22.89 -2.12 -14.27
CA LYS A 57 -23.48 -1.60 -13.03
C LYS A 57 -24.89 -2.14 -12.78
N THR A 58 -25.01 -3.45 -12.60
CA THR A 58 -26.24 -4.12 -12.16
C THR A 58 -26.37 -4.04 -10.64
N ASP A 59 -27.58 -4.20 -10.12
CA ASP A 59 -27.80 -4.19 -8.67
C ASP A 59 -27.01 -5.30 -7.97
N GLU A 60 -26.88 -6.46 -8.60
CA GLU A 60 -26.07 -7.58 -8.10
C GLU A 60 -24.59 -7.21 -7.95
N ASN A 61 -23.99 -6.66 -9.00
CA ASN A 61 -22.57 -6.29 -9.01
C ASN A 61 -22.28 -5.15 -8.04
N ILE A 62 -23.19 -4.18 -7.93
CA ILE A 62 -23.09 -3.10 -6.94
C ILE A 62 -23.20 -3.67 -5.52
N ASN A 63 -24.12 -4.61 -5.29
CA ASN A 63 -24.28 -5.24 -3.97
C ASN A 63 -23.07 -6.07 -3.58
N TYR A 64 -22.38 -6.71 -4.53
CA TYR A 64 -21.09 -7.36 -4.30
C TYR A 64 -20.04 -6.36 -3.80
N ILE A 65 -19.79 -5.29 -4.55
CA ILE A 65 -18.80 -4.25 -4.20
C ILE A 65 -19.11 -3.57 -2.86
N LYS A 66 -20.39 -3.33 -2.55
CA LYS A 66 -20.82 -2.71 -1.29
C LYS A 66 -20.39 -3.51 -0.06
N GLN A 67 -20.18 -4.81 -0.15
CA GLN A 67 -19.76 -5.62 1.01
C GLN A 67 -18.39 -5.18 1.52
N PHE A 68 -17.52 -4.71 0.63
CA PHE A 68 -16.18 -4.25 0.96
C PHE A 68 -16.15 -2.78 1.41
N HIS A 69 -17.28 -2.06 1.42
CA HIS A 69 -17.31 -0.65 1.75
C HIS A 69 -16.90 -0.39 3.21
N CYS A 70 -15.89 0.46 3.40
CA CYS A 70 -15.40 0.83 4.74
C CYS A 70 -15.50 2.32 5.06
N GLY A 71 -15.84 3.18 4.08
CA GLY A 71 -16.02 4.62 4.30
C GLY A 71 -16.06 5.43 3.01
N PHE A 72 -15.88 6.75 3.15
CA PHE A 72 -15.85 7.67 2.00
C PHE A 72 -14.70 8.67 2.12
N GLN A 73 -14.11 9.03 0.98
CA GLN A 73 -13.28 10.21 0.83
C GLN A 73 -14.03 11.23 -0.03
N GLY A 74 -14.69 12.18 0.64
CA GLY A 74 -15.62 13.10 -0.01
C GLY A 74 -16.84 12.36 -0.56
N LYS A 75 -16.95 12.25 -1.89
CA LYS A 75 -18.02 11.50 -2.58
C LYS A 75 -17.56 10.15 -3.13
N THR A 76 -16.27 9.84 -3.02
CA THR A 76 -15.70 8.61 -3.56
C THR A 76 -15.73 7.53 -2.49
N PRO A 77 -16.33 6.35 -2.76
CA PRO A 77 -16.36 5.26 -1.79
C PRO A 77 -14.96 4.67 -1.59
N LYS A 78 -14.70 4.31 -0.35
CA LYS A 78 -13.54 3.53 0.06
C LYS A 78 -13.93 2.06 0.24
N ALA A 79 -12.99 1.17 -0.02
CA ALA A 79 -13.14 -0.25 0.15
C ALA A 79 -12.03 -0.83 1.03
N CYS A 80 -12.37 -1.92 1.71
CA CYS A 80 -11.42 -2.70 2.48
C CYS A 80 -10.60 -3.58 1.53
N CYS A 81 -9.31 -3.26 1.38
CA CYS A 81 -8.40 -3.96 0.50
C CYS A 81 -7.40 -4.78 1.32
N THR A 82 -7.38 -6.10 1.12
CA THR A 82 -6.55 -7.07 1.83
C THR A 82 -5.29 -7.39 1.02
N LEU A 83 -4.35 -8.16 1.59
CA LEU A 83 -3.19 -8.64 0.82
C LEU A 83 -3.57 -9.75 -0.18
N GLU A 84 -4.65 -10.50 0.08
CA GLU A 84 -5.15 -11.53 -0.82
C GLU A 84 -5.71 -10.92 -2.11
N ASP A 85 -6.35 -9.76 -1.99
CA ASP A 85 -6.83 -8.94 -3.10
C ASP A 85 -5.70 -8.56 -4.10
N TYR A 86 -4.42 -8.56 -3.68
CA TYR A 86 -3.27 -8.34 -4.57
C TYR A 86 -2.72 -9.63 -5.20
N ASN A 87 -2.93 -10.78 -4.56
CA ASN A 87 -2.44 -12.06 -5.06
C ASN A 87 -3.31 -12.58 -6.22
N ASP A 88 -4.60 -12.23 -6.24
CA ASP A 88 -5.53 -12.59 -7.32
C ASP A 88 -5.26 -11.84 -8.64
N ILE A 89 -4.41 -10.81 -8.62
CA ILE A 89 -3.90 -10.11 -9.82
C ILE A 89 -2.81 -10.96 -10.52
N SER A 90 -2.36 -12.07 -9.92
CA SER A 90 -1.24 -12.88 -10.42
C SER A 90 -1.63 -14.23 -11.04
N GLU A 91 -2.92 -14.60 -11.10
CA GLU A 91 -3.30 -15.91 -11.65
C GLU A 91 -3.44 -15.96 -13.19
N GLU A 92 -3.49 -14.81 -13.88
CA GLU A 92 -3.32 -14.73 -15.35
C GLU A 92 -1.89 -14.35 -15.79
N GLU A 93 -0.95 -14.22 -14.84
CA GLU A 93 0.50 -14.29 -15.08
C GLU A 93 1.14 -15.38 -14.19
N SER A 94 0.44 -16.50 -14.05
CA SER A 94 0.80 -17.66 -13.25
C SER A 94 1.88 -18.54 -13.90
N THR A 95 3.12 -18.07 -14.05
CA THR A 95 4.28 -19.00 -14.21
C THR A 95 5.65 -18.48 -13.75
N PHE A 96 5.77 -17.47 -12.88
CA PHE A 96 7.11 -17.17 -12.34
C PHE A 96 7.09 -16.55 -10.93
N ARG A 97 7.50 -17.35 -9.93
CA ARG A 97 8.04 -16.96 -8.59
C ARG A 97 7.18 -17.10 -7.32
N TYR A 98 6.70 -18.32 -7.04
CA TYR A 98 6.57 -18.77 -5.64
C TYR A 98 7.19 -20.14 -5.33
N ASP A 99 8.23 -20.56 -6.07
CA ASP A 99 9.18 -21.50 -5.49
C ASP A 99 10.24 -20.71 -4.71
N LEU A 100 9.94 -20.38 -3.45
CA LEU A 100 10.92 -20.22 -2.36
C LEU A 100 10.22 -19.88 -1.03
N MET A 101 9.47 -20.85 -0.51
CA MET A 101 9.40 -21.06 0.94
C MET A 101 9.86 -22.47 1.28
N ASP A 102 11.12 -22.77 0.98
CA ASP A 102 11.89 -23.76 1.72
C ASP A 102 13.10 -23.06 2.35
N VAL A 103 12.85 -22.20 3.36
CA VAL A 103 13.90 -21.87 4.33
C VAL A 103 14.06 -23.06 5.25
N LYS A 104 14.76 -24.08 4.75
CA LYS A 104 15.43 -25.08 5.58
C LYS A 104 16.93 -25.01 5.29
N SER A 105 17.61 -24.24 6.14
CA SER A 105 19.06 -24.28 6.42
C SER A 105 20.02 -23.87 5.28
N GLY A 106 20.72 -22.73 5.44
CA GLY A 106 22.01 -22.50 4.77
C GLY A 106 22.39 -21.07 4.37
N ASN A 107 23.17 -20.40 5.24
CA ASN A 107 24.25 -19.42 4.99
C ASN A 107 24.06 -18.23 3.99
N PRO A 108 24.15 -16.94 4.43
CA PRO A 108 23.96 -15.74 3.60
C PRO A 108 25.22 -15.34 2.83
N SER A 109 25.66 -16.16 1.86
CA SER A 109 26.81 -15.79 1.03
C SER A 109 26.72 -16.38 -0.38
N LYS A 110 25.99 -15.68 -1.26
CA LYS A 110 26.24 -15.52 -2.71
C LYS A 110 24.98 -14.96 -3.40
N ILE A 111 24.74 -13.66 -3.26
CA ILE A 111 23.96 -12.95 -4.28
C ILE A 111 24.95 -12.59 -5.38
N LYS A 112 25.00 -13.39 -6.46
CA LYS A 112 25.67 -12.97 -7.70
C LYS A 112 24.62 -12.27 -8.57
N MET A 113 24.80 -10.97 -8.72
CA MET A 113 24.00 -10.13 -9.61
C MET A 113 24.63 -10.15 -11.02
N SER A 114 23.92 -10.73 -11.98
CA SER A 114 24.16 -10.68 -13.43
C SER A 114 22.98 -11.37 -14.10
N ASN A 115 22.39 -10.92 -15.20
CA ASN A 115 22.99 -10.14 -16.27
C ASN A 115 21.91 -9.43 -17.09
N GLN A 116 22.34 -8.27 -17.59
CA GLN A 116 21.79 -7.46 -18.66
C GLN A 116 21.78 -8.22 -20.01
N LYS A 117 20.88 -7.80 -20.93
CA LYS A 117 20.71 -8.14 -22.38
C LYS A 117 19.41 -8.92 -22.66
N ASN A 118 18.55 -8.61 -23.62
CA ASN A 118 18.60 -7.72 -24.79
C ASN A 118 17.16 -7.40 -25.22
N PHE A 119 16.89 -6.14 -25.58
CA PHE A 119 15.78 -5.75 -26.45
C PHE A 119 16.11 -6.15 -27.88
N LEU A 120 15.26 -6.92 -28.57
CA LEU A 120 15.21 -6.93 -30.04
C LEU A 120 13.80 -7.28 -30.56
N TYR A 121 13.28 -6.29 -31.30
CA TYR A 121 12.18 -6.25 -32.29
C TYR A 121 10.74 -6.44 -31.82
#